data_AF-A0A7S2FXC1-F1
#
_entry.id   AF-A0A7S2FXC1-F1
#
_cell.length_a   1.000
_cell.length_b   1.000
_cell.length_c   1.000
_cell.angle_alpha   90.00
_cell.angle_beta   90.00
_cell.angle_gamma   90.00
#
_symmetry.space_group_name_H-M   'P 1'
#
loop_
_entity.id
_entity.type
_entity.pdbx_description
1 polymer ?
#
loop_
_entity_poly.entity_id
_entity_poly.type
_entity_poly.pdbx_seq_one_letter_code
_entity_poly.pdbx_strand_id
1 'polypeptide(L)'
;FIDIHNQLAGALDCDHMHDGLGFLTQHLGLSLRFEQALQAVNPAVSLPYWDYTIDSAHVQAENGGDFETYLFTSELWQPQWFGTADPDLHYVTEGRWAYTKVSTDWNSTHSAYGYLRAPWNANPVEYVTR
;
A
#
# COMPACT_ATOMS: atom_id res chain seq x y z
N PHE A 1 -11.72 -3.59 -1.25
CA PHE A 1 -10.62 -3.29 -0.31
C PHE A 1 -10.15 -1.86 -0.50
N ILE A 2 -9.52 -1.53 -1.63
CA ILE A 2 -9.00 -0.18 -1.95
C ILE A 2 -10.10 0.89 -1.85
N ASP A 3 -11.24 0.65 -2.49
CA ASP A 3 -12.37 1.59 -2.50
C ASP A 3 -12.90 1.91 -1.11
N ILE A 4 -13.11 0.88 -0.29
CA ILE A 4 -13.55 1.03 1.11
C ILE A 4 -12.55 1.88 1.89
N HIS A 5 -11.25 1.55 1.80
CA HIS A 5 -10.21 2.29 2.53
C HIS A 5 -10.17 3.76 2.10
N ASN A 6 -10.13 4.04 0.79
CA ASN A 6 -9.99 5.41 0.29
C ASN A 6 -11.25 6.27 0.48
N GLN A 7 -12.44 5.69 0.35
CA GLN A 7 -13.69 6.41 0.65
C GLN A 7 -13.80 6.77 2.13
N LEU A 8 -13.47 5.84 3.02
CA LEU A 8 -13.57 6.06 4.47
C LEU A 8 -12.45 6.94 5.02
N ALA A 9 -11.24 6.84 4.48
CA ALA A 9 -10.12 7.69 4.88
C ALA A 9 -10.28 9.13 4.37
N GLY A 10 -10.81 9.30 3.15
CA GLY A 10 -10.98 10.60 2.52
C GLY A 10 -12.40 11.15 2.61
N ALA A 11 -13.20 10.72 3.58
CA ALA A 11 -14.55 11.25 3.75
C ALA A 11 -14.53 12.72 4.18
N LEU A 12 -15.58 13.46 3.85
CA LEU A 12 -15.68 14.90 4.10
C LEU A 12 -15.86 15.24 5.58
N ASP A 13 -16.47 14.33 6.35
CA ASP A 13 -16.85 14.56 7.74
C ASP A 13 -15.71 14.22 8.71
N CYS A 14 -15.03 13.09 8.52
CA CYS A 14 -13.89 12.61 9.30
C CYS A 14 -13.05 11.60 8.50
N ASP A 15 -11.79 11.39 8.90
CA ASP A 15 -11.06 10.17 8.50
C ASP A 15 -11.52 9.01 9.39
N HIS A 16 -12.26 8.07 8.81
CA HIS A 16 -12.82 6.91 9.53
C HIS A 16 -11.84 5.74 9.64
N MET A 17 -10.66 5.84 9.04
CA MET A 17 -9.67 4.77 8.94
C MET A 17 -8.44 5.02 9.82
N HIS A 18 -7.97 6.27 9.94
CA HIS A 18 -6.70 6.61 10.57
C HIS A 18 -6.83 7.45 11.84
N ASP A 19 -7.72 8.45 11.86
CA ASP A 19 -7.80 9.41 12.95
C ASP A 19 -8.83 9.01 14.01
N GLY A 20 -8.40 8.18 14.95
CA GLY A 20 -9.16 7.95 16.20
C GLY A 20 -9.05 6.55 16.78
N LEU A 21 -9.89 6.28 17.78
CA LEU A 21 -9.91 5.01 18.51
C LEU A 21 -10.30 3.81 17.64
N GLY A 22 -10.89 4.06 16.47
CA GLY A 22 -11.26 3.03 15.49
C GLY A 22 -10.09 2.53 14.63
N PHE A 23 -8.93 3.20 14.60
CA PHE A 23 -7.82 2.87 13.68
C PHE A 23 -7.49 1.38 13.66
N LEU A 24 -7.22 0.80 14.84
CA LEU A 24 -6.82 -0.60 14.96
C LEU A 24 -7.95 -1.56 14.56
N THR A 25 -9.17 -1.33 15.05
CA THR A 25 -10.29 -2.25 14.79
C THR A 25 -10.72 -2.21 13.33
N GLN A 26 -10.67 -1.04 12.68
CA GLN A 26 -10.94 -0.90 11.25
C GLN A 26 -9.93 -1.65 10.39
N HIS A 27 -8.62 -1.49 10.67
CA HIS A 27 -7.58 -2.18 9.91
C HIS A 27 -7.55 -3.69 10.16
N LEU A 28 -7.84 -4.14 11.39
CA LEU A 28 -8.01 -5.56 11.70
C LEU A 28 -9.20 -6.17 10.94
N GLY A 29 -10.36 -5.49 10.94
CA GLY A 29 -11.54 -5.94 10.20
C GLY A 29 -11.30 -5.99 8.69
N LEU A 30 -10.63 -4.97 8.15
CA LEU A 30 -10.28 -4.91 6.73
C LEU A 30 -9.29 -6.02 6.34
N SER A 31 -8.30 -6.30 7.19
CA SER A 31 -7.32 -7.38 7.00
C SER A 31 -7.96 -8.76 7.05
N LEU A 32 -8.82 -9.02 8.04
CA LEU A 32 -9.57 -10.28 8.16
C LEU A 32 -10.44 -10.52 6.91
N ARG A 33 -11.15 -9.49 6.44
CA ARG A 33 -11.96 -9.58 5.23
C ARG A 33 -11.11 -9.90 3.99
N PHE A 34 -9.91 -9.33 3.90
CA PHE A 34 -9.00 -9.60 2.80
C PHE A 34 -8.45 -11.02 2.85
N GLU A 35 -8.03 -11.50 4.03
CA GLU A 35 -7.59 -12.87 4.23
C GLU A 35 -8.68 -13.89 3.87
N GLN A 36 -9.92 -13.68 4.31
CA GLN A 36 -11.06 -14.52 3.95
C GLN A 36 -11.29 -14.56 2.43
N ALA A 37 -11.08 -13.43 1.73
CA ALA A 37 -11.17 -13.38 0.26
C ALA A 37 -10.03 -14.16 -0.42
N LEU A 38 -8.81 -14.12 0.13
CA LEU A 38 -7.70 -14.95 -0.35
C LEU A 38 -8.00 -16.45 -0.15
N GLN A 39 -8.51 -16.80 1.03
CA GLN A 39 -8.85 -18.18 1.40
C GLN A 39 -10.02 -18.76 0.57
N ALA A 40 -10.92 -17.91 0.09
CA ALA A 40 -11.97 -18.30 -0.84
C ALA A 40 -11.41 -18.74 -2.22
N VAL A 41 -10.22 -18.28 -2.60
CA VAL A 41 -9.51 -18.71 -3.82
C VAL A 41 -8.59 -19.90 -3.52
N ASN A 42 -7.81 -19.81 -2.44
CA ASN A 42 -6.93 -20.89 -1.98
C ASN A 42 -6.92 -20.94 -0.44
N PRO A 43 -7.51 -21.96 0.19
CA PRO A 43 -7.66 -22.04 1.64
C PRO A 43 -6.33 -22.23 2.39
N ALA A 44 -5.23 -22.53 1.70
CA ALA A 44 -3.91 -22.65 2.31
C ALA A 44 -3.17 -21.31 2.45
N VAL A 45 -3.71 -20.21 1.91
CA VAL A 45 -3.09 -18.88 1.96
C VAL A 45 -3.57 -18.10 3.18
N SER A 46 -2.63 -17.48 3.90
CA SER A 46 -2.89 -16.48 4.95
C SER A 46 -2.33 -15.13 4.55
N LEU A 47 -2.77 -14.05 5.21
CA LEU A 47 -2.21 -12.72 5.01
C LEU A 47 -0.85 -12.62 5.75
N PRO A 48 0.29 -12.46 5.05
CA PRO A 48 1.57 -12.25 5.72
C PRO A 48 1.64 -10.87 6.38
N TYR A 49 2.52 -10.73 7.37
CA TYR A 49 2.91 -9.44 7.93
C TYR A 49 4.35 -9.11 7.56
N TRP A 50 4.69 -7.82 7.53
CA TRP A 50 6.05 -7.34 7.37
C TRP A 50 6.53 -6.75 8.70
N ASP A 51 7.56 -7.36 9.28
CA ASP A 51 8.26 -6.78 10.42
C ASP A 51 9.34 -5.81 9.95
N TYR A 52 8.94 -4.57 9.70
CA TYR A 52 9.86 -3.53 9.27
C TYR A 52 10.90 -3.15 10.34
N THR A 53 10.76 -3.61 11.60
CA THR A 53 11.74 -3.32 12.65
C THR A 53 12.99 -4.19 12.51
N ILE A 54 12.85 -5.40 11.99
CA ILE A 54 13.97 -6.27 11.62
C ILE A 54 14.73 -5.66 10.44
N ASP A 55 14.02 -5.27 9.39
CA ASP A 55 14.61 -4.61 8.22
C ASP A 55 15.32 -3.30 8.62
N SER A 56 14.70 -2.50 9.48
CA SER A 56 15.31 -1.28 10.00
C SER A 56 16.60 -1.55 10.81
N ALA A 57 16.65 -2.66 11.58
CA ALA A 57 17.86 -3.06 12.27
C ALA A 57 18.97 -3.48 11.31
N HIS A 58 18.65 -4.21 10.22
CA HIS A 58 19.60 -4.55 9.17
C HIS A 58 20.13 -3.31 8.46
N VAL A 59 19.24 -2.38 8.06
CA VAL A 59 19.61 -1.08 7.46
C VAL A 59 20.63 -0.34 8.33
N GLN A 60 20.38 -0.31 9.65
CA GLN A 60 21.27 0.38 10.58
C GLN A 60 22.63 -0.32 10.72
N ALA A 61 22.66 -1.65 10.73
CA ALA A 61 23.86 -2.45 10.93
C ALA A 61 24.73 -2.57 9.66
N GLU A 62 24.12 -2.68 8.49
CA GLU A 62 24.76 -3.07 7.23
C GLU A 62 24.88 -1.89 6.24
N ASN A 63 23.97 -0.92 6.32
CA ASN A 63 23.89 0.21 5.38
C ASN A 63 24.07 1.57 6.08
N GLY A 64 24.49 1.59 7.35
CA GLY A 64 24.75 2.83 8.09
C GLY A 64 23.50 3.72 8.26
N GLY A 65 22.30 3.15 8.15
CA GLY A 65 21.04 3.90 8.19
C GLY A 65 20.47 4.25 6.80
N ASP A 66 21.13 3.88 5.70
CA ASP A 66 20.61 4.09 4.35
C ASP A 66 19.51 3.09 4.00
N PHE A 67 18.26 3.54 4.23
CA PHE A 67 17.06 2.74 3.98
C PHE A 67 16.77 2.54 2.49
N GLU A 68 17.12 3.49 1.62
CA GLU A 68 16.86 3.40 0.18
C GLU A 68 17.67 2.25 -0.43
N THR A 69 18.97 2.19 -0.14
CA THR A 69 19.83 1.10 -0.61
C THR A 69 19.35 -0.28 -0.13
N TYR A 70 18.83 -0.36 1.11
CA TYR A 70 18.27 -1.61 1.62
C TYR A 70 16.94 -1.99 0.95
N LEU A 71 16.02 -1.03 0.73
CA LEU A 71 14.74 -1.30 0.07
C LEU A 71 14.97 -1.96 -1.31
N PHE A 72 15.96 -1.51 -2.07
CA PHE A 72 16.23 -2.11 -3.39
C PHE A 72 16.93 -3.47 -3.34
N THR A 73 17.44 -3.90 -2.19
CA THR A 73 18.15 -5.18 -2.01
C THR A 73 17.35 -6.20 -1.19
N SER A 74 16.34 -5.77 -0.43
CA SER A 74 15.43 -6.67 0.30
C SER A 74 14.62 -7.55 -0.66
N GLU A 75 14.44 -8.83 -0.28
CA GLU A 75 13.65 -9.81 -1.04
C GLU A 75 12.20 -9.35 -1.26
N LEU A 76 11.65 -8.57 -0.31
CA LEU A 76 10.28 -8.08 -0.33
C LEU A 76 9.98 -7.22 -1.57
N TRP A 77 10.97 -6.47 -2.04
CA TRP A 77 10.83 -5.45 -3.10
C TRP A 77 11.41 -5.88 -4.45
N GLN A 78 11.65 -7.17 -4.61
CA GLN A 78 12.08 -7.78 -5.87
C GLN A 78 10.86 -8.19 -6.73
N PRO A 79 11.05 -8.43 -8.06
CA PRO A 79 9.96 -8.74 -8.99
C PRO A 79 9.09 -9.95 -8.63
N GLN A 80 9.66 -10.95 -7.94
CA GLN A 80 8.92 -12.14 -7.52
C GLN A 80 7.90 -11.88 -6.40
N TRP A 81 8.04 -10.77 -5.66
CA TRP A 81 7.15 -10.44 -4.55
C TRP A 81 6.33 -9.17 -4.81
N PHE A 82 6.67 -8.04 -4.18
CA PHE A 82 5.92 -6.80 -4.35
C PHE A 82 6.41 -5.91 -5.51
N GLY A 83 7.49 -6.30 -6.19
CA GLY A 83 8.02 -5.56 -7.32
C GLY A 83 8.89 -4.38 -6.94
N THR A 84 9.75 -3.99 -7.89
CA THR A 84 10.74 -2.93 -7.76
C THR A 84 10.15 -1.62 -8.27
N ALA A 85 10.33 -0.55 -7.50
CA ALA A 85 9.95 0.79 -7.90
C ALA A 85 11.14 1.51 -8.55
N ASP A 86 10.85 2.33 -9.55
CA ASP A 86 11.85 3.19 -10.15
C ASP A 86 12.00 4.48 -9.30
N PRO A 87 13.23 4.84 -8.89
CA PRO A 87 13.46 5.97 -7.98
C PRO A 87 13.20 7.35 -8.62
N ASP A 88 13.24 7.46 -9.95
CA ASP A 88 12.98 8.71 -10.66
C ASP A 88 11.49 8.86 -11.03
N LEU A 89 10.84 7.73 -11.31
CA LEU A 89 9.44 7.67 -11.73
C LEU A 89 8.47 7.52 -10.54
N HIS A 90 8.95 7.04 -9.39
CA HIS A 90 8.20 6.81 -8.16
C HIS A 90 7.02 5.84 -8.29
N TYR A 91 7.10 4.88 -9.21
CA TYR A 91 6.11 3.81 -9.35
C TYR A 91 6.76 2.45 -9.66
N VAL A 92 5.99 1.38 -9.44
CA VAL A 92 6.46 0.01 -9.64
C VAL A 92 6.63 -0.28 -11.13
N THR A 93 7.84 -0.64 -11.56
CA THR A 93 8.20 -0.93 -12.96
C THR A 93 8.46 -2.41 -13.22
N GLU A 94 8.67 -3.22 -12.17
CA GLU A 94 8.95 -4.65 -12.29
C GLU A 94 8.06 -5.51 -11.39
N GLY A 95 7.85 -6.77 -11.78
CA GLY A 95 7.07 -7.76 -11.03
C GLY A 95 5.56 -7.72 -11.30
N ARG A 96 4.80 -8.47 -10.49
CA ARG A 96 3.35 -8.67 -10.69
C ARG A 96 2.55 -7.37 -10.69
N TRP A 97 3.02 -6.35 -9.98
CA TRP A 97 2.33 -5.09 -9.77
C TRP A 97 2.85 -3.94 -10.64
N ALA A 98 3.78 -4.22 -11.58
CA ALA A 98 4.33 -3.23 -12.48
C ALA A 98 3.24 -2.49 -13.26
N TYR A 99 3.32 -1.16 -13.30
CA TYR A 99 2.37 -0.30 -14.01
C TYR A 99 0.91 -0.51 -13.60
N THR A 100 0.65 -0.95 -12.36
CA THR A 100 -0.72 -1.06 -11.84
C THR A 100 -1.35 0.32 -11.79
N LYS A 101 -2.40 0.54 -12.59
CA LYS A 101 -3.11 1.82 -12.62
C LYS A 101 -3.95 2.02 -11.37
N VAL A 102 -3.97 3.24 -10.87
CA VAL A 102 -4.92 3.65 -9.84
C VAL A 102 -6.29 3.81 -10.48
N SER A 103 -7.32 3.24 -9.84
CA SER A 103 -8.70 3.33 -10.34
C SER A 103 -9.14 4.78 -10.53
N THR A 104 -9.88 5.06 -11.60
CA THR A 104 -10.66 6.29 -11.77
C THR A 104 -12.15 6.05 -11.55
N ASP A 105 -12.53 4.81 -11.21
CA ASP A 105 -13.88 4.46 -10.78
C ASP A 105 -13.98 4.69 -9.27
N TRP A 106 -14.65 5.77 -8.89
CA TRP A 106 -14.87 6.21 -7.52
C TRP A 106 -16.32 6.72 -7.38
N ASN A 107 -16.87 6.61 -6.17
CA ASN A 107 -18.24 7.05 -5.89
C ASN A 107 -18.30 8.47 -5.31
N SER A 108 -17.54 8.73 -4.23
CA SER A 108 -17.57 10.01 -3.50
C SER A 108 -16.24 10.74 -3.47
N THR A 109 -15.14 9.99 -3.31
CA THR A 109 -13.84 10.55 -2.90
C THR A 109 -12.80 10.26 -3.97
N HIS A 110 -12.14 11.32 -4.45
CA HIS A 110 -11.06 11.25 -5.43
C HIS A 110 -10.11 12.44 -5.31
N SER A 111 -8.91 12.32 -5.87
CA SER A 111 -7.97 13.45 -5.96
C SER A 111 -8.34 14.44 -7.07
N ALA A 112 -7.69 15.61 -7.08
CA ALA A 112 -7.85 16.61 -8.15
C ALA A 112 -7.53 16.08 -9.57
N TYR A 113 -6.83 14.95 -9.67
CA TYR A 113 -6.49 14.29 -10.93
C TYR A 113 -7.47 13.18 -11.34
N GLY A 114 -8.55 12.97 -10.57
CA GLY A 114 -9.61 12.01 -10.88
C GLY A 114 -9.30 10.55 -10.49
N TYR A 115 -8.24 10.32 -9.72
CA TYR A 115 -7.90 9.00 -9.20
C TYR A 115 -8.59 8.74 -7.86
N LEU A 116 -8.95 7.48 -7.61
CA LEU A 116 -9.40 6.95 -6.32
C LEU A 116 -8.27 7.02 -5.29
N ARG A 117 -8.09 8.23 -4.76
CA ARG A 117 -7.13 8.67 -3.75
C ARG A 117 -7.83 9.69 -2.85
N ALA A 118 -7.25 9.98 -1.69
CA ALA A 118 -7.76 11.05 -0.84
C ALA A 118 -7.77 12.41 -1.58
N PRO A 119 -8.70 13.32 -1.29
CA PRO A 119 -8.82 14.61 -2.00
C PRO A 119 -7.57 15.49 -1.91
N TRP A 120 -6.83 15.38 -0.82
CA TRP A 120 -5.58 16.10 -0.57
C TRP A 120 -4.34 15.42 -1.17
N ASN A 121 -4.47 14.26 -1.81
CA ASN A 121 -3.36 13.61 -2.49
C ASN A 121 -3.09 14.31 -3.84
N ALA A 122 -2.04 15.12 -3.90
CA ALA A 122 -1.64 15.89 -5.08
C ALA A 122 -0.71 15.14 -6.04
N ASN A 123 -0.65 13.80 -5.98
CA ASN A 123 0.16 13.02 -6.91
C ASN A 123 -0.59 12.82 -8.26
N PRO A 124 -0.04 13.29 -9.40
CA PRO A 124 -0.65 13.13 -10.73
C PRO A 124 -0.34 11.78 -11.40
N VAL A 125 0.57 10.97 -10.85
CA VAL A 125 1.01 9.70 -11.43
C VAL A 125 -0.16 8.72 -11.47
N GLU A 126 -0.44 8.14 -12.65
CA GLU A 126 -1.57 7.21 -12.87
C GLU A 126 -1.33 5.81 -12.29
N TYR A 127 -0.10 5.48 -11.91
CA TYR A 127 0.29 4.19 -11.37
C TYR A 127 0.35 4.19 -9.84
N VAL A 128 0.31 2.98 -9.25
CA VAL A 128 0.60 2.77 -7.83
C VAL A 128 2.03 3.22 -7.54
N THR A 129 2.17 4.18 -6.63
CA THR A 129 3.45 4.81 -6.30
C THR A 129 4.07 4.24 -5.04
N ARG A 130 5.39 4.37 -4.93
CA ARG A 130 6.18 4.12 -3.72
C ARG A 130 7.11 5.27 -3.46
#